data_AF-A0AAW0Q9N8-F1
#
_entry.id   AF-A0AAW0Q9N8-F1
#
_cell.length_a   1.000
_cell.length_b   1.000
_cell.length_c   1.000
_cell.angle_alpha   90.00
_cell.angle_beta   90.00
_cell.angle_gamma   90.00
#
_symmetry.space_group_name_H-M   'P 1'
#
loop_
_entity.id
_entity.type
_entity.pdbx_description
1 polymer ?
#
loop_
_entity_poly.entity_id
_entity_poly.type
_entity_poly.pdbx_seq_one_letter_code
_entity_poly.pdbx_strand_id
1 'polypeptide(L)'
;MLNEKENLERTLFRLEQGFELQFRLGPSLQGRRVLVHTNYPLEGQPFKRDVFRVLAWNYPSGREDDSDKYCCLDLKIAGSYQYYFGYGGIERSGGGYIVVDPVLRVGTYLSKCLGHLDDWPDRLRVAKETGYNMIHFTPLQTLGESRSCYSLADQLTFNPEFSPQAGATAANSAWIQEHPECGYNLVNSPHLRPAWVLDRALWHLTTRLTEGRYEKKGLPADITEDKHLQAIRTVMWEDIFPQIKLWEFFQVDVDSAVLQFKALLMKGAQADHSKTEGVKGLKIIQDPEYRRYGNTVDMDSALETFVPHSSSAEHLEECCGWFRQRLTQLNEEQHKLVHQHQEQAINCILGNVVYERLAGHGPKLGPVTRKDPLVTRYFTFPYGDMTLEEEMQLLDKPDKICLFLAHNGWVMGDDPLRNFAEPGSNVYLRRELVCWGDSVKLRYGKGPEDCPYLWEHMKTYTEITATHFHGVRLDNCHSTPLHVAEFMLDAARRIRPNLYVIAELFTGSELLDNVFVNRLGISSLVRGTGPQHGALTSCPR
;
A
#
# COMPACT_ATOMS: atom_id res chain seq x y z
N MET A 1 15.10 23.44 -24.12
CA MET A 1 14.95 23.32 -25.59
C MET A 1 13.81 22.38 -25.87
N LEU A 2 13.06 22.56 -26.96
CA LEU A 2 11.95 21.69 -27.36
C LEU A 2 12.36 20.80 -28.53
N ASN A 3 12.36 19.47 -28.38
CA ASN A 3 12.64 18.54 -29.47
C ASN A 3 11.44 17.64 -29.81
N GLU A 4 11.39 17.15 -31.05
CA GLU A 4 10.31 16.27 -31.53
C GLU A 4 10.29 14.96 -30.74
N LYS A 5 9.10 14.49 -30.33
CA LYS A 5 8.89 13.25 -29.54
C LYS A 5 9.60 13.23 -28.18
N GLU A 6 9.99 14.39 -27.66
CA GLU A 6 10.58 14.51 -26.33
C GLU A 6 9.46 14.45 -25.27
N ASN A 7 9.26 13.26 -24.68
CA ASN A 7 8.40 13.08 -23.52
C ASN A 7 9.24 13.23 -22.24
N LEU A 8 9.08 14.37 -21.56
CA LEU A 8 9.82 14.73 -20.35
C LEU A 8 9.03 14.45 -19.07
N GLU A 9 8.04 13.57 -19.09
CA GLU A 9 7.27 13.15 -17.91
C GLU A 9 8.13 12.59 -16.76
N ARG A 10 9.36 12.12 -17.05
CA ARG A 10 10.30 11.63 -16.04
C ARG A 10 11.42 12.62 -15.70
N THR A 11 11.40 13.80 -16.32
CA THR A 11 12.37 14.87 -16.07
C THR A 11 11.69 15.94 -15.22
N LEU A 12 12.39 16.41 -14.20
CA LEU A 12 11.88 17.44 -13.30
C LEU A 12 12.60 18.76 -13.54
N PHE A 13 11.86 19.78 -13.95
CA PHE A 13 12.36 21.16 -14.03
C PHE A 13 11.88 21.93 -12.82
N ARG A 14 12.79 22.26 -11.90
CA ARG A 14 12.51 23.11 -10.73
C ARG A 14 13.11 24.50 -10.92
N LEU A 15 12.31 25.52 -10.66
CA LEU A 15 12.68 26.93 -10.81
C LEU A 15 12.20 27.70 -9.59
N GLU A 16 12.92 28.73 -9.18
CA GLU A 16 12.47 29.60 -8.10
C GLU A 16 11.49 30.64 -8.61
N GLN A 17 10.57 31.06 -7.73
CA GLN A 17 9.69 32.19 -8.00
C GLN A 17 10.51 33.45 -8.32
N GLY A 18 10.14 34.15 -9.39
CA GLY A 18 10.84 35.33 -9.91
C GLY A 18 11.73 35.06 -11.12
N PHE A 19 11.92 33.79 -11.50
CA PHE A 19 12.68 33.43 -12.71
C PHE A 19 11.83 33.63 -13.98
N GLU A 20 12.50 33.94 -15.10
CA GLU A 20 11.92 33.86 -16.44
C GLU A 20 12.27 32.49 -17.04
N LEU A 21 11.26 31.71 -17.44
CA LEU A 21 11.46 30.48 -18.19
C LEU A 21 11.31 30.75 -19.68
N GLN A 22 12.31 30.37 -20.47
CA GLN A 22 12.28 30.46 -21.93
C GLN A 22 12.19 29.08 -22.60
N PHE A 23 11.18 28.89 -23.43
CA PHE A 23 11.09 27.77 -24.37
C PHE A 23 11.70 28.17 -25.71
N ARG A 24 12.66 27.39 -26.19
CA ARG A 24 13.37 27.59 -27.46
C ARG A 24 13.26 26.34 -28.32
N LEU A 25 13.19 26.50 -29.64
CA LEU A 25 13.14 25.37 -30.57
C LEU A 25 14.48 24.64 -30.63
N GLY A 26 14.42 23.31 -30.48
CA GLY A 26 15.53 22.42 -30.79
C GLY A 26 15.66 22.16 -32.29
N PRO A 27 16.80 21.60 -32.74
CA PRO A 27 17.09 21.39 -34.17
C PRO A 27 16.00 20.60 -34.91
N SER A 28 15.37 19.61 -34.25
CA SER A 28 14.34 18.77 -34.86
C SER A 28 13.03 19.50 -35.22
N LEU A 29 12.80 20.68 -34.63
CA LEU A 29 11.57 21.46 -34.80
C LEU A 29 11.78 22.71 -35.67
N GLN A 30 13.00 22.95 -36.15
CA GLN A 30 13.28 24.07 -37.05
C GLN A 30 12.51 23.92 -38.38
N GLY A 31 12.04 25.05 -38.92
CA GLY A 31 11.18 25.12 -40.09
C GLY A 31 9.74 24.69 -39.85
N ARG A 32 9.37 24.29 -38.63
CA ARG A 32 8.01 23.85 -38.29
C ARG A 32 7.25 24.94 -37.54
N ARG A 33 5.96 25.09 -37.85
CA ARG A 33 5.05 25.95 -37.09
C ARG A 33 4.64 25.27 -35.78
N VAL A 34 5.42 25.51 -34.72
CA VAL A 34 5.20 24.95 -33.39
C VAL A 34 4.29 25.84 -32.54
N LEU A 35 3.31 25.23 -31.87
CA LEU A 35 2.48 25.87 -30.85
C LEU A 35 2.83 25.30 -29.47
N VAL A 36 3.19 26.17 -28.53
CA VAL A 36 3.49 25.79 -27.14
C VAL A 36 2.30 26.17 -26.28
N HIS A 37 1.80 25.19 -25.53
CA HIS A 37 0.66 25.31 -24.63
C HIS A 37 1.14 25.14 -23.19
N THR A 38 0.59 25.93 -22.27
CA THR A 38 0.85 25.77 -20.83
C THR A 38 -0.40 26.08 -20.01
N ASN A 39 -0.55 25.41 -18.88
CA ASN A 39 -1.57 25.76 -17.89
C ASN A 39 -1.08 26.79 -16.86
N TYR A 40 0.14 27.33 -17.01
CA TYR A 40 0.60 28.45 -16.21
C TYR A 40 -0.31 29.67 -16.46
N PRO A 41 -0.93 30.24 -15.40
CA PRO A 41 -1.97 31.23 -15.58
C PRO A 41 -1.43 32.52 -16.20
N LEU A 42 -2.31 33.29 -16.82
CA LEU A 42 -2.00 34.66 -17.21
C LEU A 42 -1.96 35.54 -15.95
N GLU A 43 -1.20 36.63 -16.00
CA GLU A 43 -1.07 37.54 -14.84
C GLU A 43 -2.45 38.02 -14.35
N GLY A 44 -2.68 37.93 -13.04
CA GLY A 44 -3.93 38.29 -12.39
C GLY A 44 -5.06 37.24 -12.51
N GLN A 45 -4.87 36.15 -13.25
CA GLN A 45 -5.87 35.08 -13.36
C GLN A 45 -5.62 33.96 -12.33
N PRO A 46 -6.68 33.34 -11.79
CA PRO A 46 -6.53 32.15 -10.95
C PRO A 46 -6.00 30.98 -11.79
N PHE A 47 -5.12 30.17 -11.19
CA PHE A 47 -4.68 28.92 -11.81
C PHE A 47 -5.87 27.96 -11.98
N LYS A 48 -5.94 27.31 -13.15
CA LYS A 48 -6.89 26.23 -13.46
C LYS A 48 -6.12 25.13 -14.18
N ARG A 49 -6.03 23.96 -13.56
CA ARG A 49 -5.12 22.88 -14.00
C ARG A 49 -5.36 22.40 -15.43
N ASP A 50 -6.62 22.31 -15.85
CA ASP A 50 -7.02 21.78 -17.16
C ASP A 50 -7.15 22.87 -18.24
N VAL A 51 -6.87 24.13 -17.89
CA VAL A 51 -6.98 25.25 -18.83
C VAL A 51 -5.60 25.60 -19.35
N PHE A 52 -5.36 25.29 -20.62
CA PHE A 52 -4.12 25.61 -21.31
C PHE A 52 -4.28 26.86 -22.17
N ARG A 53 -3.22 27.68 -22.22
CA ARG A 53 -3.10 28.81 -23.13
C ARG A 53 -1.90 28.64 -24.05
N VAL A 54 -2.01 29.18 -25.26
CA VAL A 54 -0.91 29.23 -26.22
C VAL A 54 0.04 30.36 -25.84
N LEU A 55 1.34 30.09 -25.85
CA LEU A 55 2.37 31.10 -25.66
C LEU A 55 2.71 31.79 -26.99
N ALA A 56 2.89 33.10 -26.94
CA ALA A 56 3.36 33.88 -28.06
C ALA A 56 4.87 33.71 -28.26
N TRP A 57 5.30 33.60 -29.52
CA TRP A 57 6.70 33.62 -29.89
C TRP A 57 7.22 35.06 -29.93
N ASN A 58 8.33 35.30 -29.24
CA ASN A 58 9.08 36.54 -29.29
C ASN A 58 10.26 36.38 -30.25
N TYR A 59 10.56 37.42 -31.03
CA TYR A 59 11.62 37.45 -32.05
C TYR A 59 12.60 38.58 -31.73
N PRO A 60 13.67 38.33 -30.95
CA PRO A 60 14.59 39.38 -30.48
C PRO A 60 15.29 40.13 -31.61
N SER A 61 15.66 39.41 -32.67
CA SER A 61 16.25 39.98 -33.88
C SER A 61 15.26 40.73 -34.79
N GLY A 62 13.96 40.70 -34.47
CA GLY A 62 12.88 41.26 -35.28
C GLY A 62 12.60 40.48 -36.57
N ARG A 63 13.35 39.41 -36.85
CA ARG A 63 13.12 38.52 -37.99
C ARG A 63 12.26 37.36 -37.55
N GLU A 64 11.22 37.05 -38.32
CA GLU A 64 10.35 35.89 -38.08
C GLU A 64 11.01 34.56 -38.49
N ASP A 65 12.26 34.33 -38.06
CA ASP A 65 12.99 33.09 -38.28
C ASP A 65 13.15 32.27 -36.99
N ASP A 66 13.63 31.03 -37.14
CA ASP A 66 13.73 30.07 -36.03
C ASP A 66 15.07 30.16 -35.27
N SER A 67 15.90 31.16 -35.56
CA SER A 67 17.28 31.21 -35.05
C SER A 67 17.36 31.62 -33.58
N ASP A 68 16.56 32.61 -33.16
CA ASP A 68 16.62 33.17 -31.80
C ASP A 68 15.25 33.27 -31.11
N LYS A 69 14.17 32.85 -31.77
CA LYS A 69 12.81 32.96 -31.21
C LYS A 69 12.61 32.14 -29.94
N TYR A 70 11.82 32.66 -29.01
CA TYR A 70 11.46 31.98 -27.77
C TYR A 70 10.05 32.33 -27.31
N CYS A 71 9.43 31.43 -26.57
CA CYS A 71 8.27 31.75 -25.72
C CYS A 71 8.77 31.94 -24.29
N CYS A 72 8.24 32.92 -23.54
CA CYS A 72 8.62 33.11 -22.14
C CYS A 72 7.44 32.99 -21.16
N LEU A 73 7.79 32.70 -19.92
CA LEU A 73 6.92 32.72 -18.76
C LEU A 73 7.64 33.41 -17.60
N ASP A 74 7.03 34.48 -17.07
CA ASP A 74 7.44 35.10 -15.82
C ASP A 74 6.84 34.33 -14.63
N LEU A 75 7.68 33.60 -13.90
CA LEU A 75 7.26 32.67 -12.86
C LEU A 75 7.00 33.38 -11.53
N LYS A 76 5.88 34.10 -11.45
CA LYS A 76 5.40 34.81 -10.27
C LYS A 76 4.59 33.96 -9.30
N ILE A 77 4.09 32.79 -9.69
CA ILE A 77 3.23 31.95 -8.84
C ILE A 77 3.91 30.60 -8.64
N ALA A 78 4.04 30.19 -7.38
CA ALA A 78 4.56 28.88 -7.03
C ALA A 78 3.52 27.78 -7.29
N GLY A 79 3.97 26.61 -7.71
CA GLY A 79 3.09 25.51 -8.05
C GLY A 79 3.71 24.54 -9.05
N SER A 80 2.93 23.56 -9.47
CA SER A 80 3.31 22.60 -10.51
C SER A 80 2.48 22.85 -11.77
N TYR A 81 3.15 23.15 -12.87
CA TYR A 81 2.54 23.52 -14.15
C TYR A 81 2.95 22.53 -15.24
N GLN A 82 2.05 22.32 -16.19
CA GLN A 82 2.27 21.48 -17.34
C GLN A 82 2.44 22.33 -18.59
N TYR A 83 3.28 21.86 -19.50
CA TYR A 83 3.35 22.37 -20.86
C TYR A 83 3.36 21.22 -21.88
N TYR A 84 2.84 21.49 -23.06
CA TYR A 84 2.96 20.59 -24.21
C TYR A 84 3.10 21.41 -25.48
N PHE A 85 3.61 20.79 -26.55
CA PHE A 85 3.73 21.46 -27.84
C PHE A 85 3.43 20.52 -29.00
N GLY A 86 3.00 21.11 -30.10
CA GLY A 86 2.59 20.42 -31.32
C GLY A 86 2.95 21.22 -32.57
N TYR A 87 2.87 20.59 -33.74
CA TYR A 87 3.08 21.21 -35.05
C TYR A 87 2.27 20.48 -36.12
N GLY A 88 1.92 21.17 -37.21
CA GLY A 88 1.40 20.54 -38.43
C GLY A 88 0.17 19.64 -38.22
N GLY A 89 -0.74 20.00 -37.31
CA GLY A 89 -1.93 19.22 -36.98
C GLY A 89 -1.73 18.14 -35.89
N ILE A 90 -0.50 17.87 -35.47
CA ILE A 90 -0.20 17.04 -34.30
C ILE A 90 -0.30 17.93 -33.07
N GLU A 91 -1.28 17.68 -32.19
CA GLU A 91 -1.53 18.51 -31.01
C GLU A 91 -0.46 18.36 -29.93
N ARG A 92 0.01 17.13 -29.69
CA ARG A 92 0.99 16.79 -28.64
C ARG A 92 2.14 15.98 -29.23
N SER A 93 3.18 16.67 -29.71
CA SER A 93 4.44 16.05 -30.14
C SER A 93 5.41 15.83 -28.97
N GLY A 94 5.32 16.66 -27.93
CA GLY A 94 6.11 16.53 -26.70
C GLY A 94 5.57 17.43 -25.60
N GLY A 95 6.14 17.30 -24.40
CA GLY A 95 5.68 18.04 -23.22
C GLY A 95 6.39 17.64 -21.94
N GLY A 96 6.05 18.33 -20.86
CA GLY A 96 6.64 18.12 -19.54
C GLY A 96 5.99 18.97 -18.45
N TYR A 97 6.61 18.96 -17.28
CA TYR A 97 6.16 19.69 -16.10
C TYR A 97 7.24 20.64 -15.59
N ILE A 98 6.80 21.74 -14.99
CA ILE A 98 7.64 22.76 -14.36
C ILE A 98 7.12 22.96 -12.95
N VAL A 99 8.01 22.82 -11.96
CA VAL A 99 7.72 23.12 -10.56
C VAL A 99 8.36 24.45 -10.22
N VAL A 100 7.54 25.40 -9.82
CA VAL A 100 7.97 26.71 -9.31
C VAL A 100 7.97 26.65 -7.79
N ASP A 101 9.15 26.67 -7.18
CA ASP A 101 9.33 26.57 -5.73
C ASP A 101 8.89 27.86 -5.03
N PRO A 102 8.09 27.78 -3.95
CA PRO A 102 7.75 28.94 -3.15
C PRO A 102 8.87 29.26 -2.15
N VAL A 103 8.94 30.52 -1.70
CA VAL A 103 9.85 30.94 -0.62
C VAL A 103 9.20 30.67 0.74
N LEU A 104 9.25 29.42 1.22
CA LEU A 104 8.65 28.99 2.49
C LEU A 104 9.68 28.55 3.53
N ARG A 105 9.41 28.89 4.78
CA ARG A 105 10.05 28.39 5.99
C ARG A 105 8.96 27.77 6.84
N VAL A 106 8.94 26.45 6.90
CA VAL A 106 7.85 25.67 7.52
C VAL A 106 8.26 25.15 8.89
N GLY A 107 7.49 25.48 9.94
CA GLY A 107 7.64 24.91 11.28
C GLY A 107 6.61 23.80 11.51
N THR A 108 7.04 22.59 11.90
CA THR A 108 6.10 21.49 12.21
C THR A 108 5.77 21.46 13.69
N TYR A 109 4.48 21.33 14.01
CA TYR A 109 3.97 21.21 15.37
C TYR A 109 3.13 19.94 15.52
N LEU A 110 3.41 19.18 16.58
CA LEU A 110 2.57 18.07 17.00
C LEU A 110 1.31 18.63 17.67
N SER A 111 0.19 18.57 16.98
CA SER A 111 -1.05 19.25 17.37
C SER A 111 -1.53 18.82 18.75
N LYS A 112 -1.44 17.52 19.09
CA LYS A 112 -1.78 17.00 20.43
C LYS A 112 -0.97 17.61 21.58
N CYS A 113 0.20 18.18 21.30
CA CYS A 113 1.05 18.84 22.30
C CYS A 113 0.77 20.35 22.41
N LEU A 114 -0.13 20.91 21.61
CA LEU A 114 -0.48 22.33 21.64
C LEU A 114 -1.57 22.67 22.67
N GLY A 115 -2.15 21.68 23.34
CA GLY A 115 -3.22 21.91 24.31
C GLY A 115 -4.50 22.43 23.63
N HIS A 116 -5.31 23.18 24.38
CA HIS A 116 -6.56 23.73 23.87
C HIS A 116 -6.30 24.85 22.85
N LEU A 117 -7.23 25.06 21.90
CA LEU A 117 -7.08 26.07 20.85
C LEU A 117 -6.77 27.48 21.37
N ASP A 118 -7.30 27.83 22.54
CA ASP A 118 -7.08 29.13 23.17
C ASP A 118 -5.60 29.38 23.53
N ASP A 119 -4.81 28.31 23.74
CA ASP A 119 -3.37 28.39 24.03
C ASP A 119 -2.51 28.51 22.76
N TRP A 120 -3.06 28.16 21.60
CA TRP A 120 -2.27 28.03 20.37
C TRP A 120 -1.61 29.33 19.92
N PRO A 121 -2.26 30.52 19.98
CA PRO A 121 -1.62 31.77 19.60
C PRO A 121 -0.30 32.02 20.35
N ASP A 122 -0.25 31.70 21.65
CA ASP A 122 0.96 31.88 22.46
C ASP A 122 2.02 30.82 22.16
N ARG A 123 1.62 29.56 21.96
CA ARG A 123 2.55 28.47 21.62
C ARG A 123 3.14 28.62 20.22
N LEU A 124 2.35 29.12 19.26
CA LEU A 124 2.78 29.33 17.88
C LEU A 124 3.51 30.66 17.67
N ARG A 125 3.49 31.57 18.66
CA ARG A 125 4.23 32.84 18.64
C ARG A 125 5.71 32.60 18.35
N VAL A 126 6.30 31.54 18.91
CA VAL A 126 7.71 31.19 18.69
C VAL A 126 8.00 30.98 17.20
N ALA A 127 7.11 30.33 16.43
CA ALA A 127 7.29 30.17 14.98
C ALA A 127 7.39 31.52 14.27
N LYS A 128 6.50 32.46 14.62
CA LYS A 128 6.48 33.80 14.05
C LYS A 128 7.76 34.57 14.38
N GLU A 129 8.15 34.61 15.65
CA GLU A 129 9.32 35.36 16.12
C GLU A 129 10.65 34.79 15.59
N THR A 130 10.68 33.49 15.27
CA THR A 130 11.84 32.83 14.64
C THR A 130 11.83 32.92 13.11
N GLY A 131 10.85 33.61 12.51
CA GLY A 131 10.82 33.90 11.08
C GLY A 131 10.30 32.77 10.19
N TYR A 132 9.57 31.79 10.75
CA TYR A 132 8.76 30.86 9.96
C TYR A 132 7.57 31.60 9.36
N ASN A 133 7.23 31.28 8.11
CA ASN A 133 6.10 31.87 7.40
C ASN A 133 5.00 30.84 7.04
N MET A 134 5.18 29.58 7.46
CA MET A 134 4.18 28.53 7.36
C MET A 134 4.28 27.59 8.58
N ILE A 135 3.13 27.14 9.06
CA ILE A 135 3.03 26.13 10.12
C ILE A 135 2.42 24.87 9.51
N HIS A 136 3.08 23.75 9.72
CA HIS A 136 2.55 22.43 9.42
C HIS A 136 2.06 21.80 10.73
N PHE A 137 0.77 21.47 10.77
CA PHE A 137 0.17 20.72 11.86
C PHE A 137 0.15 19.24 11.49
N THR A 138 0.50 18.36 12.43
CA THR A 138 0.01 16.97 12.34
C THR A 138 -1.52 16.95 12.31
N PRO A 139 -2.17 15.89 11.81
CA PRO A 139 -3.63 15.84 11.71
C PRO A 139 -4.37 16.34 12.97
N LEU A 140 -5.47 17.06 12.73
CA LEU A 140 -6.28 17.71 13.79
C LEU A 140 -7.55 16.93 14.12
N GLN A 141 -7.73 15.81 13.45
CA GLN A 141 -8.89 14.95 13.55
C GLN A 141 -8.85 14.10 14.82
N THR A 142 -9.99 13.54 15.21
CA THR A 142 -10.10 12.65 16.37
C THR A 142 -9.10 11.50 16.27
N LEU A 143 -8.29 11.32 17.32
CA LEU A 143 -7.25 10.29 17.36
C LEU A 143 -7.81 8.92 17.75
N GLY A 144 -7.18 7.86 17.25
CA GLY A 144 -7.43 6.48 17.64
C GLY A 144 -6.87 6.11 19.02
N GLU A 145 -7.03 4.85 19.39
CA GLU A 145 -6.67 4.33 20.73
C GLU A 145 -5.20 4.56 21.10
N SER A 146 -4.28 4.42 20.14
CA SER A 146 -2.85 4.63 20.37
C SER A 146 -2.48 6.10 20.66
N ARG A 147 -3.40 7.03 20.37
CA ARG A 147 -3.17 8.48 20.38
C ARG A 147 -2.01 8.91 19.47
N SER A 148 -1.67 8.09 18.48
CA SER A 148 -0.80 8.49 17.37
C SER A 148 -1.48 9.58 16.55
N CYS A 149 -0.76 10.64 16.17
CA CYS A 149 -1.33 11.71 15.33
C CYS A 149 -1.75 11.23 13.94
N TYR A 150 -1.31 10.04 13.52
CA TYR A 150 -1.54 9.47 12.20
C TYR A 150 -2.52 8.29 12.21
N SER A 151 -2.91 7.80 13.40
CA SER A 151 -4.03 6.87 13.55
C SER A 151 -5.27 7.67 13.94
N LEU A 152 -6.12 7.95 12.95
CA LEU A 152 -7.33 8.75 13.12
C LEU A 152 -8.54 7.85 13.34
N ALA A 153 -9.28 8.09 14.42
CA ALA A 153 -10.55 7.44 14.67
C ALA A 153 -11.64 7.94 13.70
N ASP A 154 -11.63 9.24 13.39
CA ASP A 154 -12.59 9.83 12.47
C ASP A 154 -11.97 11.03 11.73
N GLN A 155 -11.85 10.89 10.41
CA GLN A 155 -11.27 11.90 9.53
C GLN A 155 -12.17 13.14 9.36
N LEU A 156 -13.48 13.02 9.59
CA LEU A 156 -14.44 14.11 9.40
C LEU A 156 -14.69 14.91 10.68
N THR A 157 -14.31 14.37 11.84
CA THR A 157 -14.51 15.01 13.14
C THR A 157 -13.22 15.66 13.64
N PHE A 158 -13.33 16.93 14.01
CA PHE A 158 -12.24 17.68 14.67
C PHE A 158 -12.02 17.15 16.09
N ASN A 159 -10.76 17.02 16.51
CA ASN A 159 -10.45 16.41 17.79
C ASN A 159 -11.05 17.20 18.97
N PRO A 160 -11.95 16.60 19.76
CA PRO A 160 -12.55 17.25 20.92
C PRO A 160 -11.52 17.72 21.97
N GLU A 161 -10.35 17.07 22.07
CA GLU A 161 -9.30 17.42 23.03
C GLU A 161 -8.74 18.83 22.87
N PHE A 162 -8.99 19.49 21.74
CA PHE A 162 -8.60 20.89 21.54
C PHE A 162 -9.62 21.89 22.11
N SER A 163 -10.76 21.41 22.61
CA SER A 163 -11.82 22.22 23.21
C SER A 163 -11.83 22.09 24.74
N PRO A 164 -12.06 23.17 25.50
CA PRO A 164 -12.08 23.11 26.97
C PRO A 164 -13.21 22.25 27.57
N GLN A 165 -14.21 21.85 26.76
CA GLN A 165 -15.50 21.31 27.22
C GLN A 165 -15.80 19.88 26.74
N ALA A 166 -14.88 19.19 26.08
CA ALA A 166 -15.18 17.87 25.54
C ALA A 166 -14.57 16.74 26.38
N GLY A 167 -15.44 15.85 26.88
CA GLY A 167 -15.06 14.52 27.34
C GLY A 167 -14.62 13.66 26.16
N ALA A 168 -13.66 12.76 26.41
CA ALA A 168 -13.11 11.89 25.39
C ALA A 168 -14.15 10.90 24.81
N THR A 169 -14.20 10.80 23.48
CA THR A 169 -14.90 9.80 22.66
C THR A 169 -14.06 9.59 21.39
N ALA A 170 -13.69 8.40 20.88
CA ALA A 170 -13.75 6.99 21.27
C ALA A 170 -12.59 6.24 20.55
N ALA A 171 -12.26 5.02 20.99
CA ALA A 171 -11.05 4.25 20.66
C ALA A 171 -11.14 3.31 19.44
N ASN A 172 -12.18 3.44 18.61
CA ASN A 172 -12.42 2.60 17.43
C ASN A 172 -13.20 3.43 16.42
N SER A 173 -12.73 3.54 15.17
CA SER A 173 -13.48 4.23 14.11
C SER A 173 -14.84 3.56 13.94
N ALA A 174 -15.92 4.17 14.44
CA ALA A 174 -17.25 3.56 14.35
C ALA A 174 -17.62 3.29 12.88
N TRP A 175 -17.25 4.21 11.99
CA TRP A 175 -17.49 4.08 10.55
C TRP A 175 -16.80 2.87 9.93
N ILE A 176 -15.63 2.40 10.42
CA ILE A 176 -14.97 1.20 9.85
C ILE A 176 -15.70 -0.09 10.26
N GLN A 177 -16.44 -0.07 11.37
CA GLN A 177 -17.29 -1.20 11.78
C GLN A 177 -18.61 -1.22 11.00
N GLU A 178 -19.13 -0.04 10.66
CA GLU A 178 -20.30 0.13 9.79
C GLU A 178 -19.98 -0.16 8.32
N HIS A 179 -18.76 0.17 7.89
CA HIS A 179 -18.26 0.03 6.52
C HIS A 179 -16.97 -0.83 6.43
N PRO A 180 -17.00 -2.10 6.85
CA PRO A 180 -15.82 -2.96 6.85
C PRO A 180 -15.24 -3.25 5.46
N GLU A 181 -16.01 -3.01 4.39
CA GLU A 181 -15.54 -3.11 3.00
C GLU A 181 -14.46 -2.09 2.64
N CYS A 182 -14.31 -1.04 3.46
CA CYS A 182 -13.32 0.02 3.29
C CYS A 182 -11.90 -0.41 3.68
N GLY A 183 -11.75 -1.51 4.43
CA GLY A 183 -10.45 -2.14 4.67
C GLY A 183 -10.27 -3.43 3.88
N TYR A 184 -9.04 -3.95 3.86
CA TYR A 184 -8.79 -5.32 3.39
C TYR A 184 -9.28 -6.29 4.46
N ASN A 185 -10.35 -7.05 4.20
CA ASN A 185 -10.91 -8.05 5.11
C ASN A 185 -10.99 -9.42 4.43
N LEU A 186 -11.36 -10.47 5.17
CA LEU A 186 -11.36 -11.82 4.58
C LEU A 186 -12.55 -12.12 3.65
N VAL A 187 -13.52 -11.20 3.51
CA VAL A 187 -14.58 -11.30 2.49
C VAL A 187 -14.10 -10.73 1.16
N ASN A 188 -13.55 -9.51 1.16
CA ASN A 188 -13.10 -8.83 -0.06
C ASN A 188 -11.66 -9.18 -0.46
N SER A 189 -10.90 -9.80 0.45
CA SER A 189 -9.50 -10.18 0.30
C SER A 189 -9.25 -11.60 0.86
N PRO A 190 -9.94 -12.62 0.33
CA PRO A 190 -9.88 -13.99 0.86
C PRO A 190 -8.46 -14.60 0.84
N HIS A 191 -7.57 -14.12 -0.03
CA HIS A 191 -6.15 -14.50 -0.05
C HIS A 191 -5.41 -14.22 1.27
N LEU A 192 -5.96 -13.37 2.14
CA LEU A 192 -5.41 -13.07 3.46
C LEU A 192 -5.82 -14.09 4.53
N ARG A 193 -6.74 -15.04 4.26
CA ARG A 193 -7.20 -16.04 5.24
C ARG A 193 -6.06 -16.85 5.88
N PRO A 194 -5.09 -17.40 5.13
CA PRO A 194 -3.97 -18.12 5.73
C PRO A 194 -3.11 -17.23 6.65
N ALA A 195 -2.94 -15.95 6.30
CA ALA A 195 -2.17 -15.00 7.10
C ALA A 195 -2.90 -14.64 8.41
N TRP A 196 -4.23 -14.49 8.36
CA TRP A 196 -5.04 -14.25 9.55
C TRP A 196 -4.97 -15.43 10.52
N VAL A 197 -5.03 -16.68 10.02
CA VAL A 197 -4.89 -17.88 10.86
C VAL A 197 -3.54 -17.90 11.58
N LEU A 198 -2.46 -17.56 10.88
CA LEU A 198 -1.14 -17.42 11.49
C LEU A 198 -1.11 -16.31 12.55
N ASP A 199 -1.68 -15.14 12.26
CA ASP A 199 -1.75 -14.01 13.19
C ASP A 199 -2.47 -14.37 14.49
N ARG A 200 -3.61 -15.07 14.39
CA ARG A 200 -4.34 -15.58 15.56
C ARG A 200 -3.53 -16.61 16.34
N ALA A 201 -2.86 -17.55 15.66
CA ALA A 201 -2.02 -18.52 16.34
C ALA A 201 -0.84 -17.87 17.09
N LEU A 202 -0.27 -16.79 16.55
CA LEU A 202 0.79 -16.01 17.22
C LEU A 202 0.27 -15.22 18.43
N TRP A 203 -0.97 -14.71 18.38
CA TRP A 203 -1.63 -14.14 19.55
C TRP A 203 -1.83 -15.20 20.64
N HIS A 204 -2.28 -16.39 20.27
CA HIS A 204 -2.41 -17.52 21.20
C HIS A 204 -1.07 -18.01 21.74
N LEU A 205 0.00 -17.95 20.95
CA LEU A 205 1.36 -18.18 21.44
C LEU A 205 1.73 -17.12 22.49
N THR A 206 1.45 -15.85 22.22
CA THR A 206 1.68 -14.75 23.18
C THR A 206 0.97 -15.00 24.50
N THR A 207 -0.32 -15.32 24.50
CA THR A 207 -1.07 -15.56 25.75
C THR A 207 -0.52 -16.78 26.51
N ARG A 208 -0.23 -17.88 25.82
CA ARG A 208 0.35 -19.09 26.43
C ARG A 208 1.76 -18.83 27.00
N LEU A 209 2.55 -17.96 26.37
CA LEU A 209 3.84 -17.52 26.90
C LEU A 209 3.70 -16.72 28.18
N THR A 210 2.75 -15.77 28.23
CA THR A 210 2.49 -14.99 29.45
C THR A 210 2.02 -15.85 30.62
N GLU A 211 1.43 -17.00 30.34
CA GLU A 211 0.97 -17.98 31.33
C GLU A 211 2.06 -19.01 31.70
N GLY A 212 3.29 -18.87 31.17
CA GLY A 212 4.42 -19.76 31.49
C GLY A 212 4.32 -21.16 30.87
N ARG A 213 3.40 -21.40 29.92
CA ARG A 213 3.15 -22.75 29.38
C ARG A 213 4.33 -23.35 28.61
N TYR A 214 5.25 -22.50 28.13
CA TYR A 214 6.41 -22.91 27.34
C TYR A 214 7.74 -22.88 28.12
N GLU A 215 7.72 -22.58 29.43
CA GLU A 215 8.95 -22.55 30.25
C GLU A 215 9.71 -23.89 30.21
N LYS A 216 8.97 -25.01 30.23
CA LYS A 216 9.56 -26.36 30.14
C LYS A 216 10.22 -26.64 28.78
N LYS A 217 9.83 -25.92 27.72
CA LYS A 217 10.47 -25.97 26.40
C LYS A 217 11.60 -24.93 26.27
N GLY A 218 12.00 -24.28 27.37
CA GLY A 218 13.07 -23.28 27.38
C GLY A 218 12.67 -21.93 26.81
N LEU A 219 11.37 -21.63 26.71
CA LEU A 219 10.85 -20.36 26.21
C LEU A 219 10.05 -19.63 27.30
N PRO A 220 10.70 -18.79 28.12
CA PRO A 220 10.02 -17.94 29.09
C PRO A 220 9.39 -16.71 28.42
N ALA A 221 8.56 -15.98 29.17
CA ALA A 221 8.02 -14.70 28.71
C ALA A 221 9.09 -13.61 28.57
N ASP A 222 10.15 -13.66 29.39
CA ASP A 222 11.27 -12.71 29.32
C ASP A 222 12.36 -13.20 28.35
N ILE A 223 12.42 -12.59 27.16
CA ILE A 223 13.32 -13.02 26.08
C ILE A 223 14.60 -12.19 26.13
N THR A 224 15.68 -12.79 26.64
CA THR A 224 16.94 -12.09 26.91
C THR A 224 18.17 -12.65 26.19
N GLU A 225 18.06 -13.78 25.51
CA GLU A 225 19.21 -14.53 24.96
C GLU A 225 18.86 -15.37 23.73
N ASP A 226 19.87 -15.69 22.92
CA ASP A 226 19.70 -16.37 21.62
C ASP A 226 19.06 -17.76 21.74
N LYS A 227 19.27 -18.48 22.85
CA LYS A 227 18.63 -19.78 23.05
C LYS A 227 17.09 -19.69 23.10
N HIS A 228 16.54 -18.56 23.56
CA HIS A 228 15.09 -18.32 23.54
C HIS A 228 14.60 -18.14 22.10
N LEU A 229 15.39 -17.53 21.21
CA LEU A 229 15.06 -17.41 19.79
C LEU A 229 14.98 -18.79 19.11
N GLN A 230 15.92 -19.68 19.44
CA GLN A 230 15.86 -21.06 18.96
C GLN A 230 14.63 -21.80 19.52
N ALA A 231 14.26 -21.57 20.78
CA ALA A 231 13.06 -22.15 21.36
C ALA A 231 11.77 -21.65 20.68
N ILE A 232 11.71 -20.36 20.29
CA ILE A 232 10.59 -19.82 19.47
C ILE A 232 10.50 -20.60 18.15
N ARG A 233 11.63 -20.78 17.44
CA ARG A 233 11.67 -21.54 16.18
C ARG A 233 11.16 -22.97 16.37
N THR A 234 11.60 -23.65 17.42
CA THR A 234 11.13 -25.00 17.75
C THR A 234 9.62 -25.04 18.02
N VAL A 235 9.10 -24.12 18.84
CA VAL A 235 7.66 -24.04 19.12
C VAL A 235 6.84 -23.75 17.85
N MET A 236 7.34 -22.89 16.96
CA MET A 236 6.68 -22.62 15.68
C MET A 236 6.55 -23.88 14.82
N TRP A 237 7.60 -24.69 14.71
CA TRP A 237 7.62 -25.90 13.90
C TRP A 237 6.87 -27.08 14.52
N GLU A 238 6.98 -27.27 15.83
CA GLU A 238 6.41 -28.44 16.51
C GLU A 238 4.96 -28.25 16.94
N ASP A 239 4.59 -27.03 17.34
CA ASP A 239 3.28 -26.79 17.98
C ASP A 239 2.38 -25.92 17.09
N ILE A 240 2.90 -24.83 16.54
CA ILE A 240 2.06 -23.84 15.84
C ILE A 240 1.68 -24.31 14.44
N PHE A 241 2.66 -24.56 13.55
CA PHE A 241 2.40 -24.91 12.16
C PHE A 241 1.62 -26.23 11.99
N PRO A 242 1.87 -27.30 12.77
CA PRO A 242 1.07 -28.52 12.72
C PRO A 242 -0.38 -28.31 13.18
N GLN A 243 -0.61 -27.38 14.12
CA GLN A 243 -1.97 -27.04 14.58
C GLN A 243 -2.76 -26.31 13.49
N ILE A 244 -2.15 -25.32 12.83
CA ILE A 244 -2.87 -24.46 11.88
C ILE A 244 -2.89 -24.96 10.43
N LYS A 245 -2.00 -25.89 10.06
CA LYS A 245 -1.99 -26.57 8.76
C LYS A 245 -2.18 -25.63 7.56
N LEU A 246 -1.33 -24.61 7.44
CA LEU A 246 -1.50 -23.56 6.42
C LEU A 246 -1.49 -24.10 4.98
N TRP A 247 -0.84 -25.24 4.74
CA TRP A 247 -0.76 -25.86 3.41
C TRP A 247 -2.12 -26.29 2.87
N GLU A 248 -3.09 -26.57 3.73
CA GLU A 248 -4.43 -27.01 3.30
C GLU A 248 -5.12 -25.93 2.46
N PHE A 249 -4.83 -24.64 2.68
CA PHE A 249 -5.38 -23.53 1.89
C PHE A 249 -4.88 -23.48 0.44
N PHE A 250 -3.86 -24.27 0.10
CA PHE A 250 -3.20 -24.28 -1.21
C PHE A 250 -3.28 -25.65 -1.89
N GLN A 251 -3.97 -26.62 -1.27
CA GLN A 251 -4.04 -28.00 -1.75
C GLN A 251 -5.43 -28.34 -2.30
N VAL A 252 -5.46 -29.37 -3.15
CA VAL A 252 -6.67 -29.97 -3.70
C VAL A 252 -7.12 -31.11 -2.81
N ASP A 253 -8.43 -31.25 -2.59
CA ASP A 253 -8.99 -32.50 -2.06
C ASP A 253 -8.83 -33.63 -3.10
N VAL A 254 -7.84 -34.49 -2.88
CA VAL A 254 -7.49 -35.57 -3.81
C VAL A 254 -8.63 -36.56 -3.98
N ASP A 255 -9.32 -36.92 -2.90
CA ASP A 255 -10.39 -37.91 -2.95
C ASP A 255 -11.59 -37.38 -3.72
N SER A 256 -11.99 -36.14 -3.42
CA SER A 256 -13.08 -35.47 -4.13
C SER A 256 -12.78 -35.31 -5.62
N ALA A 257 -11.57 -34.84 -5.97
CA ALA A 257 -11.16 -34.68 -7.36
C ALA A 257 -11.12 -36.01 -8.12
N VAL A 258 -10.59 -37.08 -7.51
CA VAL A 258 -10.53 -38.42 -8.13
C VAL A 258 -11.94 -38.98 -8.33
N LEU A 259 -12.85 -38.77 -7.39
CA LEU A 259 -14.26 -39.17 -7.54
C LEU A 259 -14.93 -38.44 -8.71
N GLN A 260 -14.70 -37.13 -8.85
CA GLN A 260 -15.20 -36.36 -9.98
C GLN A 260 -14.64 -36.86 -11.31
N PHE A 261 -13.33 -37.12 -11.36
CA PHE A 261 -12.66 -37.64 -12.55
C PHE A 261 -13.19 -39.03 -12.95
N LYS A 262 -13.34 -39.94 -11.98
CA LYS A 262 -13.93 -41.28 -12.20
C LYS A 262 -15.34 -41.18 -12.77
N ALA A 263 -16.16 -40.29 -12.24
CA ALA A 263 -17.51 -40.07 -12.74
C ALA A 263 -17.55 -39.57 -14.20
N LEU A 264 -16.59 -38.73 -14.61
CA LEU A 264 -16.46 -38.27 -15.99
C LEU A 264 -16.04 -39.40 -16.93
N LEU A 265 -15.07 -40.21 -16.54
CA LEU A 265 -14.63 -41.37 -17.31
C LEU A 265 -15.77 -42.38 -17.53
N MET A 266 -16.56 -42.66 -16.48
CA MET A 266 -17.72 -43.57 -16.57
C MET A 266 -18.81 -43.05 -17.52
N LYS A 267 -18.92 -41.73 -17.69
CA LYS A 267 -19.86 -41.10 -18.63
C LYS A 267 -19.33 -41.04 -20.07
N GLY A 268 -18.09 -41.49 -20.31
CA GLY A 268 -17.45 -41.39 -21.62
C GLY A 268 -17.18 -39.94 -22.03
N ALA A 269 -16.99 -39.04 -21.07
CA ALA A 269 -16.65 -37.65 -21.35
C ALA A 269 -15.31 -37.58 -22.10
N GLN A 270 -15.28 -36.81 -23.18
CA GLN A 270 -14.05 -36.48 -23.90
C GLN A 270 -13.61 -35.08 -23.50
N ALA A 271 -12.30 -34.87 -23.46
CA ALA A 271 -11.77 -33.55 -23.18
C ALA A 271 -12.15 -32.55 -24.27
N ASP A 272 -12.53 -31.35 -23.87
CA ASP A 272 -12.72 -30.25 -24.80
C ASP A 272 -11.36 -29.63 -25.16
N HIS A 273 -10.78 -30.10 -26.27
CA HIS A 273 -9.50 -29.64 -26.80
C HIS A 273 -9.44 -28.14 -27.13
N SER A 274 -10.59 -27.46 -27.24
CA SER A 274 -10.63 -26.01 -27.44
C SER A 274 -10.30 -25.22 -26.18
N LYS A 275 -10.43 -25.83 -24.98
CA LYS A 275 -10.17 -25.17 -23.69
C LYS A 275 -8.75 -25.35 -23.18
N THR A 276 -8.08 -26.42 -23.58
CA THR A 276 -6.73 -26.77 -23.14
C THR A 276 -5.64 -26.19 -24.06
N GLU A 277 -6.04 -25.63 -25.21
CA GLU A 277 -5.15 -25.23 -26.32
C GLU A 277 -4.18 -26.36 -26.75
N GLY A 278 -4.50 -27.62 -26.44
CA GLY A 278 -3.64 -28.79 -26.67
C GLY A 278 -2.42 -28.88 -25.75
N VAL A 279 -2.34 -28.08 -24.68
CA VAL A 279 -1.23 -28.10 -23.73
C VAL A 279 -1.43 -29.21 -22.69
N LYS A 280 -0.57 -30.22 -22.74
CA LYS A 280 -0.55 -31.29 -21.74
C LYS A 280 0.00 -30.79 -20.40
N GLY A 281 -0.74 -30.99 -19.31
CA GLY A 281 -0.23 -30.78 -17.96
C GLY A 281 -1.30 -30.37 -16.95
N LEU A 282 -1.30 -31.01 -15.78
CA LEU A 282 -2.20 -30.69 -14.68
C LEU A 282 -1.57 -29.62 -13.77
N LYS A 283 -2.35 -28.57 -13.46
CA LYS A 283 -1.96 -27.49 -12.52
C LYS A 283 -3.07 -27.27 -11.50
N ILE A 284 -2.67 -26.88 -10.30
CA ILE A 284 -3.59 -26.47 -9.24
C ILE A 284 -4.13 -25.07 -9.57
N ILE A 285 -5.45 -24.92 -9.44
CA ILE A 285 -6.21 -23.69 -9.56
C ILE A 285 -6.59 -23.28 -8.15
N GLN A 286 -6.11 -22.11 -7.71
CA GLN A 286 -6.36 -21.59 -6.36
C GLN A 286 -7.86 -21.33 -6.15
N ASP A 287 -8.40 -21.78 -5.01
CA ASP A 287 -9.76 -21.44 -4.57
C ASP A 287 -9.87 -19.92 -4.40
N PRO A 288 -10.79 -19.24 -5.09
CA PRO A 288 -11.00 -17.80 -4.93
C PRO A 288 -11.28 -17.43 -3.47
N GLU A 289 -11.94 -18.31 -2.72
CA GLU A 289 -12.29 -18.09 -1.31
C GLU A 289 -11.21 -18.57 -0.33
N TYR A 290 -10.11 -19.15 -0.80
CA TYR A 290 -9.02 -19.69 0.03
C TYR A 290 -9.56 -20.55 1.18
N ARG A 291 -10.37 -21.57 0.86
CA ARG A 291 -10.81 -22.60 1.80
C ARG A 291 -9.79 -23.73 1.86
N ARG A 292 -9.76 -24.42 3.00
CA ARG A 292 -8.94 -25.63 3.16
C ARG A 292 -9.38 -26.69 2.16
N TYR A 293 -8.41 -27.24 1.43
CA TYR A 293 -8.59 -28.18 0.34
C TYR A 293 -9.53 -27.69 -0.77
N GLY A 294 -9.75 -26.38 -0.86
CA GLY A 294 -10.67 -25.77 -1.82
C GLY A 294 -10.10 -25.67 -3.23
N ASN A 295 -8.78 -25.84 -3.39
CA ASN A 295 -8.17 -25.71 -4.72
C ASN A 295 -8.66 -26.85 -5.62
N THR A 296 -8.69 -26.57 -6.92
CA THR A 296 -9.19 -27.51 -7.93
C THR A 296 -8.14 -27.73 -9.02
N VAL A 297 -8.44 -28.63 -9.97
CA VAL A 297 -7.69 -28.80 -11.21
C VAL A 297 -8.66 -28.79 -12.38
N ASP A 298 -8.18 -28.42 -13.55
CA ASP A 298 -8.99 -28.51 -14.77
C ASP A 298 -9.22 -29.98 -15.15
N MET A 299 -10.49 -30.38 -15.22
CA MET A 299 -10.88 -31.76 -15.51
C MET A 299 -10.72 -32.10 -16.99
N ASP A 300 -10.83 -31.10 -17.89
CA ASP A 300 -10.56 -31.31 -19.31
C ASP A 300 -9.07 -31.66 -19.51
N SER A 301 -8.15 -30.92 -18.89
CA SER A 301 -6.72 -31.23 -18.86
C SER A 301 -6.41 -32.61 -18.24
N ALA A 302 -7.15 -33.01 -17.20
CA ALA A 302 -7.02 -34.34 -16.60
C ALA A 302 -7.44 -35.45 -17.59
N LEU A 303 -8.56 -35.28 -18.29
CA LEU A 303 -9.05 -36.23 -19.29
C LEU A 303 -8.12 -36.35 -20.50
N GLU A 304 -7.43 -35.28 -20.90
CA GLU A 304 -6.40 -35.34 -21.96
C GLU A 304 -5.13 -36.06 -21.52
N THR A 305 -4.77 -35.94 -20.24
CA THR A 305 -3.50 -36.44 -19.72
C THR A 305 -3.59 -37.90 -19.30
N PHE A 306 -4.71 -38.32 -18.71
CA PHE A 306 -4.91 -39.64 -18.12
C PHE A 306 -5.97 -40.45 -18.89
N VAL A 307 -5.77 -40.61 -20.20
CA VAL A 307 -6.72 -41.27 -21.11
C VAL A 307 -6.74 -42.80 -20.88
N PRO A 308 -7.91 -43.41 -20.62
CA PRO A 308 -8.02 -44.86 -20.52
C PRO A 308 -7.81 -45.52 -21.88
N HIS A 309 -6.97 -46.56 -21.91
CA HIS A 309 -6.70 -47.32 -23.13
C HIS A 309 -7.87 -48.25 -23.51
N SER A 310 -8.78 -48.53 -22.57
CA SER A 310 -10.03 -49.26 -22.79
C SER A 310 -11.09 -48.83 -21.77
N SER A 311 -12.37 -49.04 -22.07
CA SER A 311 -13.49 -48.77 -21.14
C SER A 311 -13.69 -49.85 -20.07
N SER A 312 -12.72 -50.75 -19.87
CA SER A 312 -12.81 -51.78 -18.84
C SER A 312 -12.62 -51.18 -17.44
N ALA A 313 -13.28 -51.76 -16.44
CA ALA A 313 -13.23 -51.26 -15.07
C ALA A 313 -11.80 -51.17 -14.51
N GLU A 314 -10.92 -52.11 -14.88
CA GLU A 314 -9.51 -52.14 -14.46
C GLU A 314 -8.72 -50.95 -15.02
N HIS A 315 -8.90 -50.63 -16.31
CA HIS A 315 -8.20 -49.49 -16.93
C HIS A 315 -8.70 -48.15 -16.40
N LEU A 316 -9.99 -48.05 -16.05
CA LEU A 316 -10.54 -46.86 -15.40
C LEU A 316 -9.92 -46.64 -14.01
N GLU A 317 -9.76 -47.71 -13.24
CA GLU A 317 -9.15 -47.64 -11.92
C GLU A 317 -7.66 -47.28 -11.99
N GLU A 318 -6.94 -47.83 -12.99
CA GLU A 318 -5.54 -47.47 -13.25
C GLU A 318 -5.37 -45.97 -13.57
N CYS A 319 -6.24 -45.42 -14.44
CA CYS A 319 -6.23 -43.98 -14.75
C CYS A 319 -6.53 -43.11 -13.52
N CYS A 320 -7.48 -43.54 -12.68
CA CYS A 320 -7.77 -42.88 -11.40
C CYS A 320 -6.57 -42.93 -10.46
N GLY A 321 -5.83 -44.05 -10.45
CA GLY A 321 -4.58 -44.22 -9.70
C GLY A 321 -3.49 -43.24 -10.14
N TRP A 322 -3.24 -43.11 -11.45
CA TRP A 322 -2.28 -42.15 -11.99
C TRP A 322 -2.68 -40.70 -11.70
N PHE A 323 -3.96 -40.36 -11.87
CA PHE A 323 -4.48 -39.03 -11.54
C PHE A 323 -4.29 -38.69 -10.06
N ARG A 324 -4.65 -39.62 -9.16
CA ARG A 324 -4.42 -39.51 -7.71
C ARG A 324 -2.94 -39.29 -7.38
N GLN A 325 -2.04 -40.07 -7.99
CA GLN A 325 -0.61 -39.94 -7.78
C GLN A 325 -0.12 -38.55 -8.20
N ARG A 326 -0.57 -38.04 -9.35
CA ARG A 326 -0.20 -36.70 -9.80
C ARG A 326 -0.75 -35.59 -8.90
N LEU A 327 -2.00 -35.69 -8.46
CA LEU A 327 -2.58 -34.75 -7.50
C LEU A 327 -1.81 -34.74 -6.17
N THR A 328 -1.44 -35.92 -5.68
CA THR A 328 -0.62 -36.05 -4.46
C THR A 328 0.73 -35.35 -4.63
N GLN A 329 1.38 -35.53 -5.79
CA GLN A 329 2.64 -34.84 -6.11
C GLN A 329 2.46 -33.31 -6.18
N LEU A 330 1.38 -32.82 -6.80
CA LEU A 330 1.09 -31.38 -6.84
C LEU A 330 0.84 -30.80 -5.43
N ASN A 331 0.12 -31.53 -4.58
CA ASN A 331 -0.08 -31.14 -3.19
C ASN A 331 1.22 -31.11 -2.38
N GLU A 332 2.14 -32.05 -2.64
CA GLU A 332 3.50 -32.08 -2.05
C GLU A 332 4.34 -30.87 -2.51
N GLU A 333 4.24 -30.49 -3.80
CA GLU A 333 4.88 -29.28 -4.34
C GLU A 333 4.35 -28.01 -3.63
N GLN A 334 3.03 -27.90 -3.44
CA GLN A 334 2.43 -26.79 -2.68
C GLN A 334 2.84 -26.80 -1.21
N HIS A 335 2.90 -27.97 -0.58
CA HIS A 335 3.37 -28.10 0.80
C HIS A 335 4.80 -27.54 0.95
N LYS A 336 5.71 -27.84 0.01
CA LYS A 336 7.08 -27.30 -0.01
C LYS A 336 7.10 -25.78 -0.18
N LEU A 337 6.25 -25.22 -1.03
CA LEU A 337 6.14 -23.77 -1.19
C LEU A 337 5.66 -23.08 0.10
N VAL A 338 4.63 -23.64 0.75
CA VAL A 338 4.13 -23.12 2.02
C VAL A 338 5.16 -23.25 3.13
N HIS A 339 5.94 -24.33 3.16
CA HIS A 339 7.06 -24.48 4.08
C HIS A 339 8.10 -23.36 3.90
N GLN A 340 8.38 -22.92 2.67
CA GLN A 340 9.28 -21.76 2.44
C GLN A 340 8.67 -20.46 3.00
N HIS A 341 7.35 -20.27 2.87
CA HIS A 341 6.67 -19.10 3.45
C HIS A 341 6.69 -19.13 4.98
N GLN A 342 6.49 -20.31 5.57
CA GLN A 342 6.59 -20.54 7.01
C GLN A 342 7.98 -20.25 7.56
N GLU A 343 9.03 -20.68 6.85
CA GLU A 343 10.42 -20.38 7.21
C GLU A 343 10.70 -18.87 7.15
N GLN A 344 10.22 -18.19 6.11
CA GLN A 344 10.33 -16.73 6.02
C GLN A 344 9.57 -16.03 7.16
N ALA A 345 8.37 -16.50 7.50
CA ALA A 345 7.59 -15.98 8.61
C ALA A 345 8.34 -16.09 9.95
N ILE A 346 8.98 -17.23 10.21
CA ILE A 346 9.84 -17.40 11.40
C ILE A 346 10.98 -16.39 11.37
N ASN A 347 11.68 -16.24 10.25
CA ASN A 347 12.80 -15.30 10.15
C ASN A 347 12.37 -13.86 10.46
N CYS A 348 11.23 -13.41 9.92
CA CYS A 348 10.68 -12.09 10.21
C CYS A 348 10.23 -11.95 11.67
N ILE A 349 9.58 -12.97 12.25
CA ILE A 349 9.20 -12.98 13.67
C ILE A 349 10.43 -12.84 14.56
N LEU A 350 11.47 -13.66 14.33
CA LEU A 350 12.70 -13.63 15.11
C LEU A 350 13.42 -12.29 14.94
N GLY A 351 13.50 -11.76 13.72
CA GLY A 351 14.07 -10.43 13.46
C GLY A 351 13.36 -9.33 14.26
N ASN A 352 12.03 -9.38 14.34
CA ASN A 352 11.28 -8.41 15.13
C ASN A 352 11.53 -8.59 16.64
N VAL A 353 11.50 -9.82 17.15
CA VAL A 353 11.80 -10.10 18.57
C VAL A 353 13.21 -9.64 18.95
N VAL A 354 14.19 -9.88 18.08
CA VAL A 354 15.57 -9.40 18.26
C VAL A 354 15.57 -7.88 18.35
N TYR A 355 14.95 -7.18 17.39
CA TYR A 355 14.89 -5.72 17.41
C TYR A 355 14.21 -5.18 18.68
N GLU A 356 13.00 -5.65 19.00
CA GLU A 356 12.19 -5.10 20.08
C GLU A 356 12.76 -5.35 21.48
N ARG A 357 13.53 -6.43 21.66
CA ARG A 357 13.96 -6.90 23.00
C ARG A 357 15.48 -7.01 23.16
N LEU A 358 16.20 -7.53 22.17
CA LEU A 358 17.62 -7.87 22.29
C LEU A 358 18.58 -6.81 21.73
N ALA A 359 18.22 -6.15 20.63
CA ALA A 359 19.07 -5.17 19.96
C ALA A 359 19.32 -3.95 20.86
N GLY A 360 20.58 -3.49 20.94
CA GLY A 360 20.95 -2.34 21.78
C GLY A 360 20.29 -1.02 21.36
N HIS A 361 19.98 -0.88 20.07
CA HIS A 361 19.31 0.28 19.48
C HIS A 361 17.78 0.11 19.36
N GLY A 362 17.25 -1.00 19.89
CA GLY A 362 15.83 -1.31 19.89
C GLY A 362 15.08 -0.70 21.10
N PRO A 363 13.74 -0.78 21.11
CA PRO A 363 12.91 -0.16 22.14
C PRO A 363 12.98 -0.81 23.54
N LYS A 364 13.54 -2.03 23.66
CA LYS A 364 13.68 -2.75 24.93
C LYS A 364 12.34 -2.94 25.68
N LEU A 365 11.35 -3.52 25.00
CA LEU A 365 9.99 -3.68 25.54
C LEU A 365 9.87 -4.59 26.77
N GLY A 366 10.94 -5.32 27.13
CA GLY A 366 10.94 -6.23 28.27
C GLY A 366 10.16 -7.53 28.00
N PRO A 367 9.59 -8.16 29.04
CA PRO A 367 8.87 -9.42 28.91
C PRO A 367 7.67 -9.33 27.98
N VAL A 368 7.35 -10.44 27.30
CA VAL A 368 6.13 -10.60 26.53
C VAL A 368 4.92 -10.45 27.45
N THR A 369 3.97 -9.59 27.06
CA THR A 369 2.69 -9.39 27.75
C THR A 369 1.56 -9.26 26.73
N ARG A 370 0.30 -9.16 27.18
CA ARG A 370 -0.82 -8.84 26.27
C ARG A 370 -0.70 -7.43 25.66
N LYS A 371 -0.08 -6.48 26.38
CA LYS A 371 0.16 -5.12 25.92
C LYS A 371 1.33 -5.06 24.95
N ASP A 372 2.39 -5.81 25.26
CA ASP A 372 3.63 -5.90 24.49
C ASP A 372 3.78 -7.36 24.00
N PRO A 373 2.99 -7.77 22.99
CA PRO A 373 2.92 -9.15 22.51
C PRO A 373 4.24 -9.62 21.90
N LEU A 374 4.37 -10.93 21.66
CA LEU A 374 5.59 -11.48 21.04
C LEU A 374 5.89 -10.81 19.69
N VAL A 375 4.84 -10.55 18.91
CA VAL A 375 4.87 -9.75 17.69
C VAL A 375 3.56 -8.97 17.54
N THR A 376 3.61 -7.85 16.85
CA THR A 376 2.44 -7.02 16.52
C THR A 376 1.39 -7.82 15.74
N ARG A 377 0.12 -7.67 16.12
CA ARG A 377 -1.02 -8.27 15.38
C ARG A 377 -1.18 -7.60 14.02
N TYR A 378 -1.43 -8.39 12.98
CA TYR A 378 -1.60 -7.89 11.61
C TYR A 378 -3.07 -7.68 11.24
N PHE A 379 -3.99 -8.17 12.05
CA PHE A 379 -5.42 -8.01 11.79
C PHE A 379 -6.17 -7.53 13.03
N THR A 380 -7.27 -6.82 12.80
CA THR A 380 -8.26 -6.54 13.83
C THR A 380 -8.97 -7.83 14.25
N PHE A 381 -9.28 -7.93 15.53
CA PHE A 381 -10.11 -9.00 16.08
C PHE A 381 -11.00 -8.39 17.16
N PRO A 382 -12.27 -8.03 16.84
CA PRO A 382 -13.13 -7.25 17.73
C PRO A 382 -13.91 -8.11 18.74
N TYR A 383 -13.62 -9.40 18.85
CA TYR A 383 -14.31 -10.32 19.75
C TYR A 383 -13.52 -10.52 21.05
N GLY A 384 -14.21 -11.01 22.09
CA GLY A 384 -13.57 -11.40 23.34
C GLY A 384 -12.62 -12.59 23.16
N ASP A 385 -11.90 -12.94 24.24
CA ASP A 385 -11.03 -14.11 24.24
C ASP A 385 -11.82 -15.39 23.92
N MET A 386 -11.31 -16.18 22.97
CA MET A 386 -11.85 -17.45 22.51
C MET A 386 -10.69 -18.43 22.33
N THR A 387 -10.95 -19.72 22.24
CA THR A 387 -9.92 -20.69 21.82
C THR A 387 -9.61 -20.53 20.33
N LEU A 388 -8.42 -20.94 19.88
CA LEU A 388 -8.06 -20.89 18.47
C LEU A 388 -9.04 -21.72 17.63
N GLU A 389 -9.49 -22.86 18.13
CA GLU A 389 -10.47 -23.72 17.48
C GLU A 389 -11.83 -23.04 17.27
N GLU A 390 -12.34 -22.31 18.27
CA GLU A 390 -13.57 -21.52 18.14
C GLU A 390 -13.41 -20.35 17.16
N GLU A 391 -12.23 -19.73 17.14
CA GLU A 391 -11.90 -18.68 16.16
C GLU A 391 -11.86 -19.22 14.72
N MET A 392 -11.35 -20.44 14.52
CA MET A 392 -11.36 -21.08 13.20
C MET A 392 -12.78 -21.29 12.67
N GLN A 393 -13.77 -21.52 13.54
CA GLN A 393 -15.18 -21.64 13.13
C GLN A 393 -15.79 -20.31 12.67
N LEU A 394 -15.16 -19.17 12.98
CA LEU A 394 -15.61 -17.87 12.47
C LEU A 394 -15.28 -17.71 10.99
N LEU A 395 -14.29 -18.44 10.45
CA LEU A 395 -13.87 -18.34 9.06
C LEU A 395 -14.97 -18.67 8.04
N ASP A 396 -16.00 -19.39 8.48
CA ASP A 396 -17.16 -19.77 7.67
C ASP A 396 -18.35 -18.80 7.82
N LYS A 397 -18.15 -17.67 8.53
CA LYS A 397 -19.20 -16.69 8.83
C LYS A 397 -18.86 -15.33 8.19
N PRO A 398 -19.42 -15.01 7.00
CA PRO A 398 -19.15 -13.77 6.27
C PRO A 398 -19.34 -12.49 7.10
N ASP A 399 -20.38 -12.46 7.96
CA ASP A 399 -20.69 -11.34 8.85
C ASP A 399 -19.64 -11.12 9.95
N LYS A 400 -18.81 -12.14 10.22
CA LYS A 400 -17.73 -12.07 11.21
C LYS A 400 -16.41 -11.71 10.57
N ILE A 401 -16.09 -12.37 9.46
CA ILE A 401 -14.78 -12.25 8.81
C ILE A 401 -14.60 -10.92 8.06
N CYS A 402 -15.69 -10.21 7.77
CA CYS A 402 -15.61 -8.84 7.25
C CYS A 402 -14.97 -7.87 8.26
N LEU A 403 -15.02 -8.17 9.56
CA LEU A 403 -14.42 -7.35 10.62
C LEU A 403 -12.95 -7.70 10.92
N PHE A 404 -12.36 -8.65 10.19
CA PHE A 404 -10.95 -9.03 10.29
C PHE A 404 -10.12 -8.22 9.28
N LEU A 405 -9.92 -6.95 9.62
CA LEU A 405 -9.30 -5.94 8.78
C LEU A 405 -7.78 -6.01 8.92
N ALA A 406 -7.08 -6.03 7.79
CA ALA A 406 -5.63 -6.02 7.76
C ALA A 406 -5.08 -4.65 8.19
N HIS A 407 -4.04 -4.66 9.01
CA HIS A 407 -3.33 -3.47 9.45
C HIS A 407 -2.33 -3.00 8.39
N ASN A 408 -2.12 -1.69 8.33
CA ASN A 408 -1.15 -1.07 7.43
C ASN A 408 0.27 -1.12 8.00
N GLY A 409 1.24 -0.71 7.19
CA GLY A 409 2.64 -0.65 7.57
C GLY A 409 3.52 -0.34 6.37
N TRP A 410 4.78 -0.74 6.47
CA TRP A 410 5.72 -0.68 5.35
C TRP A 410 6.54 -1.97 5.26
N VAL A 411 7.07 -2.25 4.08
CA VAL A 411 7.88 -3.45 3.80
C VAL A 411 9.26 -2.98 3.35
N MET A 412 10.31 -3.55 3.96
CA MET A 412 11.68 -3.14 3.67
C MET A 412 12.06 -3.53 2.24
N GLY A 413 12.44 -2.55 1.42
CA GLY A 413 12.91 -2.76 0.04
C GLY A 413 11.83 -3.26 -0.94
N ASP A 414 10.55 -3.10 -0.63
CA ASP A 414 9.46 -3.46 -1.55
C ASP A 414 9.27 -2.41 -2.66
N ASP A 415 8.61 -2.81 -3.73
CA ASP A 415 8.24 -1.90 -4.82
C ASP A 415 7.13 -0.94 -4.34
N PRO A 416 7.37 0.39 -4.27
CA PRO A 416 6.38 1.36 -3.81
C PRO A 416 5.11 1.38 -4.68
N LEU A 417 5.20 0.97 -5.94
CA LEU A 417 4.03 0.88 -6.82
C LEU A 417 3.16 -0.34 -6.56
N ARG A 418 3.69 -1.36 -5.85
CA ARG A 418 2.95 -2.57 -5.54
C ARG A 418 2.25 -2.43 -4.19
N ASN A 419 0.94 -2.60 -4.20
CA ASN A 419 0.19 -2.70 -2.95
C ASN A 419 0.35 -4.11 -2.36
N PHE A 420 1.09 -4.21 -1.24
CA PHE A 420 1.38 -5.46 -0.56
C PHE A 420 0.15 -6.18 0.03
N ALA A 421 -1.02 -5.53 0.07
CA ALA A 421 -2.28 -6.15 0.51
C ALA A 421 -3.08 -6.79 -0.64
N GLU A 422 -2.73 -6.51 -1.90
CA GLU A 422 -3.42 -7.07 -3.06
C GLU A 422 -3.09 -8.56 -3.30
N PRO A 423 -3.95 -9.30 -4.03
CA PRO A 423 -3.66 -10.68 -4.43
C PRO A 423 -2.32 -10.82 -5.15
N GLY A 424 -1.62 -11.91 -4.90
CA GLY A 424 -0.27 -12.17 -5.43
C GLY A 424 0.88 -11.69 -4.54
N SER A 425 0.58 -10.91 -3.49
CA SER A 425 1.51 -10.61 -2.40
C SER A 425 1.44 -11.67 -1.29
N ASN A 426 2.59 -12.04 -0.74
CA ASN A 426 2.70 -12.95 0.41
C ASN A 426 3.14 -12.24 1.70
N VAL A 427 3.21 -10.91 1.71
CA VAL A 427 3.78 -10.11 2.80
C VAL A 427 3.13 -10.41 4.16
N TYR A 428 1.79 -10.48 4.21
CA TYR A 428 1.07 -10.80 5.46
C TYR A 428 1.34 -12.23 5.93
N LEU A 429 1.33 -13.21 5.00
CA LEU A 429 1.57 -14.63 5.31
C LEU A 429 3.00 -14.87 5.79
N ARG A 430 3.96 -14.21 5.16
CA ARG A 430 5.40 -14.30 5.46
C ARG A 430 5.85 -13.37 6.58
N ARG A 431 4.92 -12.61 7.18
CA ARG A 431 5.21 -11.67 8.27
C ARG A 431 6.23 -10.58 7.91
N GLU A 432 6.34 -10.22 6.64
CA GLU A 432 7.34 -9.26 6.12
C GLU A 432 6.98 -7.79 6.43
N LEU A 433 5.75 -7.52 6.87
CA LEU A 433 5.25 -6.17 7.16
C LEU A 433 5.81 -5.63 8.48
N VAL A 434 6.45 -4.46 8.46
CA VAL A 434 6.63 -3.64 9.66
C VAL A 434 5.30 -2.97 9.96
N CYS A 435 4.50 -3.65 10.76
CA CYS A 435 3.08 -3.36 10.97
C CYS A 435 2.85 -2.21 11.97
N TRP A 436 1.93 -1.31 11.62
CA TRP A 436 1.32 -0.35 12.53
C TRP A 436 0.03 -0.95 13.09
N GLY A 437 0.14 -1.62 14.23
CA GLY A 437 -0.97 -2.35 14.85
C GLY A 437 -2.17 -1.50 15.30
N ASP A 438 -2.06 -0.17 15.15
CA ASP A 438 -3.09 0.82 15.47
C ASP A 438 -3.78 1.39 14.21
N SER A 439 -3.43 0.92 13.01
CA SER A 439 -3.83 1.52 11.75
C SER A 439 -4.34 0.46 10.76
N VAL A 440 -5.60 0.57 10.33
CA VAL A 440 -6.18 -0.31 9.31
C VAL A 440 -5.73 0.12 7.90
N LYS A 441 -5.41 -0.84 7.03
CA LYS A 441 -5.13 -0.59 5.61
C LYS A 441 -6.43 -0.35 4.84
N LEU A 442 -6.57 0.84 4.27
CA LEU A 442 -7.73 1.23 3.44
C LEU A 442 -7.65 0.63 2.02
N ARG A 443 -8.75 0.07 1.54
CA ARG A 443 -8.89 -0.63 0.25
C ARG A 443 -9.66 0.22 -0.77
N TYR A 444 -8.96 1.12 -1.47
CA TYR A 444 -9.56 1.98 -2.49
C TYR A 444 -9.96 1.24 -3.78
N GLY A 445 -9.31 0.13 -4.11
CA GLY A 445 -9.50 -0.54 -5.40
C GLY A 445 -8.95 0.26 -6.59
N LYS A 446 -9.46 -0.02 -7.79
CA LYS A 446 -9.10 0.61 -9.06
C LYS A 446 -9.79 1.97 -9.24
N GLY A 447 -10.96 2.16 -8.64
CA GLY A 447 -11.74 3.39 -8.73
C GLY A 447 -12.83 3.50 -7.67
N PRO A 448 -13.58 4.62 -7.65
CA PRO A 448 -14.65 4.87 -6.69
C PRO A 448 -15.69 3.76 -6.59
N GLU A 449 -15.98 3.07 -7.69
CA GLU A 449 -16.93 1.97 -7.78
C GLU A 449 -16.57 0.75 -6.91
N ASP A 450 -15.28 0.52 -6.62
CA ASP A 450 -14.84 -0.63 -5.83
C ASP A 450 -15.09 -0.45 -4.33
N CYS A 451 -15.16 0.80 -3.85
CA CYS A 451 -15.47 1.13 -2.46
C CYS A 451 -16.07 2.56 -2.32
N PRO A 452 -17.32 2.78 -2.75
CA PRO A 452 -17.89 4.13 -2.90
C PRO A 452 -17.85 4.98 -1.62
N TYR A 453 -18.14 4.36 -0.48
CA TYR A 453 -18.14 5.05 0.81
C TYR A 453 -16.74 5.58 1.16
N LEU A 454 -15.70 4.75 1.05
CA LEU A 454 -14.32 5.15 1.35
C LEU A 454 -13.89 6.35 0.50
N TRP A 455 -14.17 6.30 -0.80
CA TRP A 455 -13.82 7.39 -1.71
C TRP A 455 -14.53 8.69 -1.36
N GLU A 456 -15.84 8.65 -1.07
CA GLU A 456 -16.58 9.85 -0.69
C GLU A 456 -16.19 10.39 0.67
N HIS A 457 -15.94 9.52 1.66
CA HIS A 457 -15.46 9.89 3.00
C HIS A 457 -14.12 10.61 2.92
N MET A 458 -13.16 10.04 2.19
CA MET A 458 -11.82 10.59 2.05
C MET A 458 -11.78 11.82 1.13
N LYS A 459 -12.66 11.89 0.13
CA LYS A 459 -12.89 13.10 -0.68
C LYS A 459 -13.40 14.24 0.20
N THR A 460 -14.42 13.97 1.02
CA THR A 460 -14.99 14.96 1.95
C THR A 460 -13.94 15.45 2.92
N TYR A 461 -13.16 14.54 3.53
CA TYR A 461 -12.04 14.90 4.40
C TYR A 461 -11.01 15.80 3.69
N THR A 462 -10.68 15.46 2.45
CA THR A 462 -9.73 16.21 1.63
C THR A 462 -10.26 17.60 1.28
N GLU A 463 -11.54 17.73 0.94
CA GLU A 463 -12.20 19.00 0.63
C GLU A 463 -12.32 19.91 1.86
N ILE A 464 -12.66 19.35 3.03
CA ILE A 464 -12.63 20.08 4.31
C ILE A 464 -11.22 20.60 4.59
N THR A 465 -10.21 19.75 4.43
CA THR A 465 -8.81 20.14 4.64
C THR A 465 -8.39 21.27 3.69
N ALA A 466 -8.73 21.16 2.40
CA ALA A 466 -8.41 22.18 1.40
C ALA A 466 -9.15 23.51 1.63
N THR A 467 -10.34 23.46 2.23
CA THR A 467 -11.11 24.65 2.60
C THR A 467 -10.34 25.48 3.64
N HIS A 468 -9.80 24.83 4.67
CA HIS A 468 -9.16 25.51 5.80
C HIS A 468 -7.66 25.77 5.64
N PHE A 469 -6.92 24.90 4.95
CA PHE A 469 -5.46 24.96 4.87
C PHE A 469 -4.95 25.37 3.49
N HIS A 470 -3.82 26.05 3.46
CA HIS A 470 -3.15 26.49 2.22
C HIS A 470 -2.36 25.38 1.53
N GLY A 471 -2.13 24.27 2.23
CA GLY A 471 -1.41 23.13 1.69
C GLY A 471 -1.61 21.87 2.51
N VAL A 472 -1.14 20.76 1.96
CA VAL A 472 -1.18 19.42 2.56
C VAL A 472 0.20 18.80 2.56
N ARG A 473 0.50 18.02 3.61
CA ARG A 473 1.67 17.14 3.65
C ARG A 473 1.20 15.70 3.45
N LEU A 474 1.68 15.06 2.39
CA LEU A 474 1.45 13.66 2.09
C LEU A 474 2.47 12.81 2.85
N ASP A 475 2.01 12.16 3.90
CA ASP A 475 2.78 11.19 4.65
C ASP A 475 2.93 9.89 3.86
N ASN A 476 4.12 9.29 3.88
CA ASN A 476 4.41 8.03 3.21
C ASN A 476 3.83 7.93 1.77
N CYS A 477 4.00 9.01 0.98
CA CYS A 477 3.30 9.21 -0.30
C CYS A 477 3.55 8.07 -1.30
N HIS A 478 4.73 7.45 -1.24
CA HIS A 478 5.13 6.36 -2.11
C HIS A 478 4.35 5.06 -1.86
N SER A 479 3.67 4.90 -0.72
CA SER A 479 2.80 3.75 -0.42
C SER A 479 1.31 4.01 -0.73
N THR A 480 0.99 5.18 -1.29
CA THR A 480 -0.36 5.53 -1.73
C THR A 480 -0.49 5.27 -3.23
N PRO A 481 -1.47 4.47 -3.69
CA PRO A 481 -1.70 4.27 -5.12
C PRO A 481 -1.88 5.59 -5.85
N LEU A 482 -1.18 5.74 -6.98
CA LEU A 482 -1.05 7.02 -7.65
C LEU A 482 -2.41 7.61 -8.08
N HIS A 483 -3.31 6.78 -8.60
CA HIS A 483 -4.65 7.22 -9.02
C HIS A 483 -5.50 7.72 -7.86
N VAL A 484 -5.33 7.18 -6.65
CA VAL A 484 -6.02 7.64 -5.44
C VAL A 484 -5.50 9.02 -5.06
N ALA A 485 -4.17 9.18 -4.97
CA ALA A 485 -3.56 10.46 -4.62
C ALA A 485 -3.89 11.55 -5.66
N GLU A 486 -3.90 11.22 -6.96
CA GLU A 486 -4.32 12.13 -8.03
C GLU A 486 -5.75 12.62 -7.82
N PHE A 487 -6.70 11.70 -7.65
CA PHE A 487 -8.11 12.06 -7.47
C PHE A 487 -8.33 12.95 -6.25
N MET A 488 -7.72 12.61 -5.10
CA MET A 488 -7.88 13.38 -3.86
C MET A 488 -7.26 14.77 -4.00
N LEU A 489 -6.06 14.88 -4.58
CA LEU A 489 -5.45 16.18 -4.82
C LEU A 489 -6.21 17.01 -5.86
N ASP A 490 -6.83 16.39 -6.86
CA ASP A 490 -7.69 17.10 -7.81
C ASP A 490 -8.96 17.61 -7.13
N ALA A 491 -9.58 16.84 -6.23
CA ALA A 491 -10.69 17.30 -5.40
C ALA A 491 -10.27 18.49 -4.52
N ALA A 492 -9.12 18.39 -3.84
CA ALA A 492 -8.55 19.47 -3.06
C ALA A 492 -8.31 20.73 -3.91
N ARG A 493 -7.78 20.57 -5.13
CA ARG A 493 -7.47 21.68 -6.04
C ARG A 493 -8.70 22.33 -6.66
N ARG A 494 -9.83 21.62 -6.77
CA ARG A 494 -11.11 22.26 -7.14
C ARG A 494 -11.55 23.29 -6.09
N ILE A 495 -11.30 23.00 -4.82
CA ILE A 495 -11.56 23.93 -3.71
C ILE A 495 -10.47 25.01 -3.63
N ARG A 496 -9.20 24.60 -3.75
CA ARG A 496 -8.04 25.49 -3.66
C ARG A 496 -7.09 25.28 -4.83
N PRO A 497 -7.22 26.02 -5.94
CA PRO A 497 -6.39 25.79 -7.11
C PRO A 497 -4.88 25.92 -6.85
N ASN A 498 -4.49 26.84 -5.97
CA ASN A 498 -3.09 27.06 -5.57
C ASN A 498 -2.68 26.22 -4.33
N LEU A 499 -3.23 25.02 -4.15
CA LEU A 499 -2.89 24.14 -3.03
C LEU A 499 -1.41 23.76 -3.05
N TYR A 500 -0.68 24.11 -1.98
CA TYR A 500 0.70 23.70 -1.81
C TYR A 500 0.79 22.24 -1.34
N VAL A 501 1.60 21.42 -2.00
CA VAL A 501 1.71 19.98 -1.68
C VAL A 501 3.14 19.64 -1.30
N ILE A 502 3.34 19.17 -0.08
CA ILE A 502 4.60 18.61 0.40
C ILE A 502 4.45 17.09 0.44
N ALA A 503 5.44 16.31 0.00
CA ALA A 503 5.39 14.86 0.10
C ALA A 503 6.64 14.28 0.76
N GLU A 504 6.42 13.32 1.66
CA GLU A 504 7.44 12.36 2.06
C GLU A 504 7.46 11.21 1.05
N LEU A 505 8.47 11.21 0.18
CA LEU A 505 8.54 10.33 -0.98
C LEU A 505 9.95 9.76 -1.13
N PHE A 506 10.06 8.43 -1.03
CA PHE A 506 11.31 7.69 -1.17
C PHE A 506 11.06 6.43 -2.00
N THR A 507 11.08 6.55 -3.33
CA THR A 507 10.82 5.38 -4.18
C THR A 507 12.07 4.53 -4.46
N GLY A 508 13.25 4.97 -4.01
CA GLY A 508 14.54 4.35 -4.36
C GLY A 508 15.01 4.64 -5.79
N SER A 509 14.24 5.42 -6.58
CA SER A 509 14.55 5.78 -7.96
C SER A 509 14.15 7.22 -8.25
N GLU A 510 15.11 8.07 -8.59
CA GLU A 510 14.84 9.48 -8.93
C GLU A 510 13.85 9.61 -10.11
N LEU A 511 13.94 8.70 -11.08
CA LEU A 511 13.00 8.67 -12.21
C LEU A 511 11.56 8.40 -11.74
N LEU A 512 11.39 7.56 -10.73
CA LEU A 512 10.08 7.21 -10.20
C LEU A 512 9.55 8.31 -9.27
N ASP A 513 10.42 8.93 -8.48
CA ASP A 513 10.10 10.14 -7.72
C ASP A 513 9.57 11.24 -8.65
N ASN A 514 10.20 11.45 -9.81
CA ASN A 514 9.76 12.43 -10.80
C ASN A 514 8.37 12.12 -11.36
N VAL A 515 8.02 10.85 -11.56
CA VAL A 515 6.67 10.45 -11.98
C VAL A 515 5.63 10.90 -10.96
N PHE A 516 5.87 10.62 -9.66
CA PHE A 516 4.97 11.05 -8.59
C PHE A 516 4.87 12.58 -8.54
N VAL A 517 6.01 13.29 -8.56
CA VAL A 517 6.03 14.75 -8.50
C VAL A 517 5.21 15.37 -9.63
N ASN A 518 5.43 14.91 -10.85
CA ASN A 518 4.80 15.44 -12.05
C ASN A 518 3.29 15.15 -12.08
N ARG A 519 2.91 13.88 -11.84
CA ARG A 519 1.50 13.46 -11.88
C ARG A 519 0.68 14.07 -10.73
N LEU A 520 1.20 14.00 -9.51
CA LEU A 520 0.52 14.55 -8.34
C LEU A 520 0.63 16.06 -8.23
N GLY A 521 1.51 16.70 -9.00
CA GLY A 521 1.79 18.14 -8.88
C GLY A 521 2.36 18.50 -7.52
N ILE A 522 3.28 17.67 -7.00
CA ILE A 522 3.93 17.90 -5.71
C ILE A 522 4.81 19.14 -5.83
N SER A 523 4.64 20.08 -4.91
CA SER A 523 5.40 21.33 -4.89
C SER A 523 6.77 21.12 -4.24
N SER A 524 6.85 20.32 -3.18
CA SER A 524 8.11 20.09 -2.46
C SER A 524 8.24 18.67 -1.91
N LEU A 525 9.47 18.14 -1.93
CA LEU A 525 9.81 16.86 -1.34
C LEU A 525 10.51 17.07 0.01
N VAL A 526 10.11 16.29 1.01
CA VAL A 526 10.83 16.26 2.30
C VAL A 526 12.16 15.56 2.10
N ARG A 527 13.26 16.22 2.49
CA ARG A 527 14.60 15.62 2.57
C ARG A 527 15.04 15.66 4.03
N GLY A 528 15.37 14.51 4.61
CA GLY A 528 15.95 14.46 5.94
C GLY A 528 17.42 14.93 5.92
N THR A 529 17.81 15.79 6.86
CA THR A 529 19.22 16.16 7.10
C THR A 529 19.89 15.27 8.17
N GLY A 530 19.26 14.13 8.51
CA GLY A 530 19.90 13.07 9.29
C GLY A 530 21.16 12.56 8.59
N PRO A 531 22.07 11.88 9.31
CA PRO A 531 23.40 11.57 8.80
C PRO A 531 23.30 10.93 7.41
N GLN A 532 24.05 11.54 6.48
CA GLN A 532 24.11 11.18 5.06
C GLN A 532 24.04 9.66 4.87
N HIS A 533 23.23 9.23 3.90
CA HIS A 533 23.05 7.85 3.45
C HIS A 533 24.36 7.04 3.41
N GLY A 534 24.64 6.41 4.55
CA GLY A 534 25.69 5.41 4.74
C GLY A 534 25.36 4.41 5.86
N ALA A 535 24.33 4.65 6.68
CA ALA A 535 24.06 3.85 7.88
C ALA A 535 22.65 3.23 7.98
N LEU A 536 21.76 3.42 6.98
CA LEU A 536 20.42 2.80 6.95
C LEU A 536 20.16 1.93 5.72
N THR A 537 21.06 1.94 4.73
CA THR A 537 21.08 1.03 3.58
C THR A 537 22.22 0.02 3.62
N SER A 538 22.94 -0.05 4.76
CA SER A 538 23.88 -1.12 5.05
C SER A 538 23.68 -1.61 6.49
N CYS A 539 22.75 -2.54 6.68
CA CYS A 539 22.97 -3.60 7.65
C CYS A 539 23.67 -4.75 6.89
N PRO A 540 25.00 -4.91 7.01
CA PRO A 540 25.66 -6.12 6.58
C PRO A 540 25.52 -7.20 7.65
N ARG A 541 24.98 -8.35 7.20
CA ARG A 541 24.88 -9.69 7.84
C ARG A 541 23.72 -9.95 8.78
#